data_AF-A0A2E3N2R4-F1
#
_entry.id   AF-A0A2E3N2R4-F1
#
_cell.length_a   1.000
_cell.length_b   1.000
_cell.length_c   1.000
_cell.angle_alpha   90.00
_cell.angle_beta   90.00
_cell.angle_gamma   90.00
#
_symmetry.space_group_name_H-M   'P 1'
#
loop_
_entity.id
_entity.type
_entity.pdbx_description
1 polymer ?
#
loop_
_entity_poly.entity_id
_entity_poly.type
_entity_poly.pdbx_seq_one_letter_code
_entity_poly.pdbx_strand_id
1 'polypeptide(L)'
;MKKQLPIFFCLIALIIKTPSLAQSEIYFGSINLISPDTVEAEIKYNNISNNSVAGVQFDIQNVELYSFYDGDLETYGFTISHNAPTVIAYTLMGYYIPPSNSTITKVKMKVIDQNINVCIDNAIVSDPTATAIPTIVGDCFSYDSLTNNASLEEINYTEKKLVKVVDLLGREKKPKPNIPFLYIYNDGSVERKIILK
;
A
#
# COMPACT_ATOMS: atom_id res chain seq x y z
N MET A 1 -1.06 41.97 65.43
CA MET A 1 -0.64 42.42 64.07
C MET A 1 -1.16 41.40 63.06
N LYS A 2 -2.00 41.86 62.11
CA LYS A 2 -2.48 41.09 60.95
C LYS A 2 -1.37 40.96 59.89
N LYS A 3 -1.21 39.78 59.28
CA LYS A 3 -0.68 39.57 57.91
C LYS A 3 -0.87 38.09 57.54
N GLN A 4 -1.94 37.73 56.80
CA GLN A 4 -2.09 37.72 55.33
C GLN A 4 -1.64 36.37 54.72
N LEU A 5 -2.63 35.58 54.28
CA LEU A 5 -2.52 34.37 53.44
C LEU A 5 -2.56 34.78 51.96
N PRO A 6 -1.88 34.06 51.04
CA PRO A 6 -2.62 33.40 49.94
C PRO A 6 -1.99 32.03 49.55
N ILE A 7 -2.74 30.93 49.40
CA ILE A 7 -3.44 30.44 48.18
C ILE A 7 -2.61 30.54 46.89
N PHE A 8 -2.15 29.38 46.39
CA PHE A 8 -1.74 28.95 45.02
C PHE A 8 -0.55 27.98 45.18
N PHE A 9 -0.50 26.75 44.69
CA PHE A 9 -0.72 26.33 43.31
C PHE A 9 -1.08 24.83 43.29
N CYS A 10 -2.19 24.53 42.63
CA CYS A 10 -2.50 23.33 41.86
C CYS A 10 -1.43 22.21 41.87
N LEU A 11 -1.64 21.17 42.69
CA LEU A 11 -1.01 19.86 42.48
C LEU A 11 -1.90 19.04 41.53
N ILE A 12 -2.15 19.57 40.32
CA ILE A 12 -2.51 18.70 39.21
C ILE A 12 -1.18 18.05 38.84
N ALA A 13 -1.04 16.77 39.21
CA ALA A 13 -0.12 15.88 38.52
C ALA A 13 -0.54 15.90 37.05
N LEU A 14 0.06 16.82 36.29
CA LEU A 14 0.07 16.76 34.85
C LEU A 14 0.78 15.43 34.59
N ILE A 15 0.01 14.41 34.24
CA ILE A 15 0.53 13.24 33.56
C ILE A 15 1.10 13.81 32.27
N ILE A 16 2.36 14.27 32.33
CA ILE A 16 3.17 14.52 31.15
C ILE A 16 3.22 13.14 30.53
N LYS A 17 2.36 12.93 29.54
CA LYS A 17 2.45 11.87 28.55
C LYS A 17 3.92 11.91 28.13
N THR A 18 4.70 10.96 28.64
CA THR A 18 6.13 10.89 28.37
C THR A 18 6.29 11.01 26.86
N PRO A 19 7.20 11.86 26.34
CA PRO A 19 7.48 11.82 24.93
C PRO A 19 7.96 10.39 24.65
N SER A 20 7.23 9.66 23.80
CA SER A 20 7.75 8.44 23.21
C SER A 20 9.10 8.82 22.63
N LEU A 21 10.18 8.11 23.02
CA LEU A 21 11.49 8.32 22.40
C LEU A 21 11.30 8.25 20.90
N ALA A 22 11.50 9.38 20.22
CA ALA A 22 11.46 9.43 18.76
C ALA A 22 12.65 8.57 18.28
N GLN A 23 12.34 7.42 17.68
CA GLN A 23 13.32 6.49 17.13
C GLN A 23 13.39 6.69 15.63
N SER A 24 14.49 6.22 15.02
CA SER A 24 14.53 6.13 13.56
C SER A 24 13.49 5.11 13.09
N GLU A 25 12.98 5.27 11.89
CA GLU A 25 11.88 4.45 11.37
C GLU A 25 12.15 4.06 9.92
N ILE A 26 11.94 2.78 9.59
CA ILE A 26 11.90 2.29 8.21
C ILE A 26 10.46 1.91 7.84
N TYR A 27 9.98 2.40 6.71
CA TYR A 27 8.56 2.31 6.37
C TYR A 27 8.33 2.36 4.86
N PHE A 28 7.15 1.91 4.43
CA PHE A 28 6.72 2.07 3.04
C PHE A 28 6.34 3.53 2.74
N GLY A 29 6.90 4.07 1.66
CA GLY A 29 6.53 5.36 1.09
C GLY A 29 5.41 5.22 0.08
N SER A 30 5.60 5.77 -1.11
CA SER A 30 4.63 5.65 -2.20
C SER A 30 4.56 4.19 -2.70
N ILE A 31 3.35 3.71 -2.99
CA ILE A 31 3.13 2.38 -3.54
C ILE A 31 2.28 2.52 -4.80
N ASN A 32 2.77 1.94 -5.91
CA ASN A 32 2.13 2.01 -7.22
C ASN A 32 1.85 0.60 -7.73
N LEU A 33 0.64 0.40 -8.24
CA LEU A 33 0.27 -0.84 -8.92
C LEU A 33 0.79 -0.82 -10.35
N ILE A 34 1.59 -1.82 -10.74
CA ILE A 34 2.12 -1.96 -12.11
C ILE A 34 1.26 -2.94 -12.93
N SER A 35 0.84 -4.04 -12.29
CA SER A 35 0.06 -5.12 -12.89
C SER A 35 -0.89 -5.68 -11.81
N PRO A 36 -1.83 -6.60 -12.14
CA PRO A 36 -2.84 -7.09 -11.18
C PRO A 36 -2.29 -7.93 -10.02
N ASP A 37 -0.97 -8.12 -9.91
CA ASP A 37 -0.30 -8.71 -8.75
C ASP A 37 1.08 -8.09 -8.45
N THR A 38 1.56 -7.16 -9.28
CA THR A 38 2.90 -6.57 -9.16
C THR A 38 2.80 -5.12 -8.73
N VAL A 39 3.54 -4.77 -7.68
CA VAL A 39 3.62 -3.42 -7.12
C VAL A 39 5.07 -2.91 -7.14
N GLU A 40 5.19 -1.60 -7.26
CA GLU A 40 6.41 -0.85 -6.99
C GLU A 40 6.21 -0.08 -5.69
N ALA A 41 7.06 -0.33 -4.70
CA ALA A 41 7.02 0.36 -3.41
C ALA A 41 8.33 1.11 -3.16
N GLU A 42 8.21 2.32 -2.62
CA GLU A 42 9.34 3.05 -2.06
C GLU A 42 9.60 2.59 -0.62
N ILE A 43 10.85 2.31 -0.28
CA ILE A 43 11.27 2.07 1.11
C ILE A 43 11.95 3.34 1.60
N LYS A 44 11.41 3.93 2.66
CA LYS A 44 11.90 5.17 3.24
C LYS A 44 12.50 4.93 4.60
N TYR A 45 13.46 5.77 4.96
CA TYR A 45 14.05 5.80 6.29
C TYR A 45 14.02 7.22 6.85
N ASN A 46 13.42 7.36 8.02
CA ASN A 46 13.40 8.58 8.80
C ASN A 46 14.45 8.46 9.91
N ASN A 47 15.54 9.20 9.76
CA ASN A 47 16.69 9.10 10.64
C ASN A 47 16.65 10.14 11.76
N ILE A 48 15.86 9.85 12.80
CA ILE A 48 15.77 10.72 13.98
C ILE A 48 17.08 10.71 14.78
N SER A 49 17.82 9.61 14.75
CA SER A 49 19.07 9.45 15.51
C SER A 49 20.23 10.30 14.98
N ASN A 50 20.12 10.82 13.75
CA ASN A 50 21.14 11.59 13.05
C ASN A 50 22.50 10.86 12.91
N ASN A 51 22.49 9.53 12.84
CA ASN A 51 23.68 8.70 12.60
C ASN A 51 23.81 8.34 11.13
N SER A 52 25.03 8.23 10.59
CA SER A 52 25.23 7.69 9.25
C SER A 52 24.81 6.21 9.20
N VAL A 53 24.34 5.74 8.05
CA VAL A 53 23.93 4.35 7.83
C VAL A 53 24.99 3.61 7.01
N ALA A 54 25.48 2.47 7.49
CA ALA A 54 26.48 1.63 6.84
C ALA A 54 25.99 0.21 6.50
N GLY A 55 24.82 -0.19 7.01
CA GLY A 55 24.20 -1.46 6.68
C GLY A 55 22.72 -1.45 7.06
N VAL A 56 21.91 -2.12 6.24
CA VAL A 56 20.46 -2.23 6.41
C VAL A 56 20.04 -3.68 6.17
N GLN A 57 19.21 -4.23 7.04
CA GLN A 57 18.50 -5.48 6.85
C GLN A 57 17.04 -5.28 7.21
N PHE A 58 16.14 -5.90 6.46
CA PHE A 58 14.72 -6.02 6.82
C PHE A 58 14.10 -7.18 6.06
N ASP A 59 12.94 -7.63 6.53
CA ASP A 59 12.13 -8.63 5.87
C ASP A 59 10.91 -7.97 5.20
N ILE A 60 10.51 -8.48 4.04
CA ILE A 60 9.19 -8.23 3.46
C ILE A 60 8.50 -9.57 3.27
N GLN A 61 7.40 -9.78 3.98
CA GLN A 61 6.63 -11.02 3.94
C GLN A 61 5.52 -10.98 2.87
N ASN A 62 5.02 -12.16 2.50
CA ASN A 62 3.91 -12.32 1.54
C ASN A 62 4.19 -11.75 0.14
N VAL A 63 5.45 -11.69 -0.26
CA VAL A 63 5.88 -11.16 -1.56
C VAL A 63 6.95 -12.02 -2.22
N GLU A 64 6.98 -11.97 -3.54
CA GLU A 64 8.12 -12.37 -4.37
C GLU A 64 8.88 -11.09 -4.77
N LEU A 65 10.18 -11.02 -4.44
CA LEU A 65 11.01 -9.84 -4.68
C LEU A 65 11.69 -9.95 -6.06
N TYR A 66 11.57 -8.93 -6.91
CA TYR A 66 12.14 -8.92 -8.26
C TYR A 66 13.40 -8.09 -8.38
N SER A 67 13.33 -6.80 -8.06
CA SER A 67 14.46 -5.90 -8.25
C SER A 67 14.42 -4.73 -7.29
N PHE A 68 15.60 -4.28 -6.88
CA PHE A 68 15.82 -3.06 -6.13
C PHE A 68 16.59 -2.06 -6.99
N TYR A 69 16.22 -0.80 -6.94
CA TYR A 69 16.83 0.28 -7.74
C TYR A 69 16.48 1.63 -7.14
N ASP A 70 17.21 2.66 -7.58
CA ASP A 70 17.05 4.04 -7.14
C ASP A 70 17.29 4.20 -5.62
N GLY A 71 17.30 5.44 -5.16
CA GLY A 71 17.47 5.79 -3.75
C GLY A 71 18.91 5.79 -3.26
N ASP A 72 19.05 5.96 -1.94
CA ASP A 72 20.34 6.19 -1.30
C ASP A 72 21.26 4.96 -1.35
N LEU A 73 20.71 3.74 -1.29
CA LEU A 73 21.55 2.53 -1.38
C LEU A 73 22.33 2.48 -2.69
N GLU A 74 21.67 2.73 -3.82
CA GLU A 74 22.35 2.78 -5.11
C GLU A 74 23.30 3.98 -5.20
N THR A 75 22.82 5.17 -4.78
CA THR A 75 23.59 6.42 -4.82
C THR A 75 24.92 6.34 -4.07
N TYR A 76 24.92 5.70 -2.90
CA TYR A 76 26.11 5.54 -2.06
C TYR A 76 26.82 4.19 -2.28
N GLY A 77 26.48 3.45 -3.33
CA GLY A 77 27.21 2.27 -3.78
C GLY A 77 27.06 1.04 -2.88
N PHE A 78 25.90 0.86 -2.25
CA PHE A 78 25.56 -0.35 -1.52
C PHE A 78 25.21 -1.48 -2.48
N THR A 79 25.61 -2.69 -2.11
CA THR A 79 25.14 -3.93 -2.72
C THR A 79 23.89 -4.40 -2.00
N ILE A 80 22.82 -4.66 -2.74
CA ILE A 80 21.57 -5.24 -2.21
C ILE A 80 21.56 -6.73 -2.57
N SER A 81 21.39 -7.58 -1.57
CA SER A 81 21.18 -9.02 -1.70
C SER A 81 19.85 -9.39 -1.06
N HIS A 82 19.08 -10.26 -1.71
CA HIS A 82 17.79 -10.68 -1.17
C HIS A 82 17.54 -12.17 -1.41
N ASN A 83 16.90 -12.81 -0.43
CA ASN A 83 16.28 -14.11 -0.54
C ASN A 83 15.03 -14.08 0.35
N ALA A 84 13.86 -14.03 -0.29
CA ALA A 84 12.61 -13.72 0.40
C ALA A 84 12.41 -14.60 1.66
N PRO A 85 12.03 -14.01 2.80
CA PRO A 85 11.58 -12.61 2.95
C PRO A 85 12.70 -11.59 3.15
N THR A 86 13.95 -12.03 3.36
CA THR A 86 15.03 -11.17 3.85
C THR A 86 15.73 -10.39 2.74
N VAL A 87 15.95 -9.11 3.02
CA VAL A 87 16.71 -8.15 2.21
C VAL A 87 17.85 -7.61 3.06
N ILE A 88 19.06 -7.63 2.50
CA ILE A 88 20.27 -7.09 3.15
C ILE A 88 20.93 -6.14 2.16
N ALA A 89 21.26 -4.95 2.62
CA ALA A 89 22.06 -3.98 1.90
C ALA A 89 23.33 -3.64 2.69
N TYR A 90 24.47 -3.79 2.03
CA TYR A 90 25.79 -3.63 2.65
C TYR A 90 26.79 -3.00 1.67
N THR A 91 27.91 -2.53 2.21
CA THR A 91 29.05 -2.05 1.42
C THR A 91 30.34 -2.64 1.95
N LEU A 92 31.21 -3.09 1.05
CA LEU A 92 32.53 -3.59 1.38
C LEU A 92 33.60 -2.48 1.31
N MET A 93 33.25 -1.32 0.76
CA MET A 93 34.16 -0.19 0.53
C MET A 93 34.15 0.82 1.68
N GLY A 94 33.38 0.55 2.74
CA GLY A 94 33.23 1.48 3.88
C GLY A 94 32.44 2.74 3.55
N TYR A 95 31.64 2.72 2.47
CA TYR A 95 30.71 3.80 2.17
C TYR A 95 29.59 3.85 3.22
N TYR A 96 28.98 5.02 3.36
CA TYR A 96 27.86 5.20 4.26
C TYR A 96 26.92 6.28 3.71
N ILE A 97 25.65 6.14 4.02
CA ILE A 97 24.63 7.15 3.76
C ILE A 97 24.73 8.17 4.89
N PRO A 98 24.99 9.46 4.62
CA PRO A 98 24.95 10.51 5.63
C PRO A 98 23.56 10.59 6.29
N PRO A 99 23.44 11.19 7.49
CA PRO A 99 22.14 11.38 8.12
C PRO A 99 21.16 12.13 7.20
N SER A 100 20.10 11.45 6.78
CA SER A 100 19.08 11.96 5.87
C SER A 100 17.71 11.33 6.16
N ASN A 101 16.65 12.02 5.74
CA ASN A 101 15.30 11.49 5.70
C ASN A 101 14.89 11.35 4.23
N SER A 102 15.00 10.15 3.69
CA SER A 102 14.98 9.92 2.24
C SER A 102 14.44 8.53 1.89
N THR A 103 14.36 8.28 0.58
CA THR A 103 14.11 6.95 0.03
C THR A 103 15.42 6.17 0.02
N ILE A 104 15.45 5.06 0.77
CA ILE A 104 16.59 4.14 0.85
C ILE A 104 16.70 3.36 -0.46
N THR A 105 15.56 2.87 -0.98
CA THR A 105 15.48 2.15 -2.26
C THR A 105 14.04 2.02 -2.73
N LYS A 106 13.85 1.74 -4.02
CA LYS A 106 12.58 1.28 -4.59
C LYS A 106 12.65 -0.20 -4.88
N VAL A 107 11.54 -0.90 -4.69
CA VAL A 107 11.45 -2.34 -4.90
C VAL A 107 10.24 -2.67 -5.77
N LYS A 108 10.50 -3.49 -6.80
CA LYS A 108 9.45 -4.18 -7.56
C LYS A 108 9.25 -5.56 -6.96
N MET A 109 8.00 -5.87 -6.62
CA MET A 109 7.63 -7.13 -6.00
C MET A 109 6.25 -7.58 -6.49
N LYS A 110 6.03 -8.88 -6.44
CA LYS A 110 4.71 -9.47 -6.62
C LYS A 110 4.12 -9.85 -5.28
N VAL A 111 2.86 -9.51 -5.04
CA VAL A 111 2.13 -9.92 -3.85
C VAL A 111 1.58 -11.32 -4.04
N ILE A 112 1.85 -12.23 -3.09
CA ILE A 112 1.48 -13.65 -3.20
C ILE A 112 0.02 -13.85 -2.82
N ASP A 113 -0.38 -13.36 -1.64
CA ASP A 113 -1.78 -13.36 -1.17
C ASP A 113 -2.30 -11.94 -1.03
N GLN A 114 -3.25 -11.56 -1.89
CA GLN A 114 -3.83 -10.22 -1.95
C GLN A 114 -4.74 -9.90 -0.75
N ASN A 115 -5.08 -10.89 0.08
CA ASN A 115 -5.89 -10.71 1.29
C ASN A 115 -5.04 -10.49 2.55
N ILE A 116 -3.72 -10.62 2.45
CA ILE A 116 -2.78 -10.47 3.57
C ILE A 116 -1.99 -9.17 3.38
N ASN A 117 -1.84 -8.42 4.47
CA ASN A 117 -1.04 -7.19 4.46
C ASN A 117 0.43 -7.48 4.18
N VAL A 118 1.07 -6.59 3.43
CA VAL A 118 2.51 -6.61 3.19
C VAL A 118 3.17 -5.67 4.21
N CYS A 119 4.09 -6.22 4.99
CA CYS A 119 4.74 -5.55 6.12
C CYS A 119 6.27 -5.58 5.96
N ILE A 120 6.93 -4.54 6.48
CA ILE A 120 8.36 -4.57 6.79
C ILE A 120 8.50 -5.12 8.20
N ASP A 121 9.39 -6.09 8.39
CA ASP A 121 9.67 -6.68 9.71
C ASP A 121 11.18 -6.86 9.92
N ASN A 122 11.60 -7.20 11.14
CA ASN A 122 12.99 -7.53 11.50
C ASN A 122 14.02 -6.50 11.00
N ALA A 123 13.67 -5.22 11.05
CA ALA A 123 14.53 -4.15 10.60
C ALA A 123 15.75 -3.98 11.51
N ILE A 124 16.94 -3.99 10.90
CA ILE A 124 18.22 -3.73 11.55
C ILE A 124 18.95 -2.71 10.70
N VAL A 125 19.30 -1.58 11.31
CA VAL A 125 20.14 -0.55 10.67
C VAL A 125 21.39 -0.39 11.51
N SER A 126 22.54 -0.27 10.87
CA SER A 126 23.83 -0.13 11.55
C SER A 126 24.57 1.12 11.10
N ASP A 127 25.34 1.69 12.02
CA ASP A 127 26.25 2.79 11.75
C ASP A 127 27.61 2.27 11.21
N PRO A 128 28.52 3.16 10.76
CA PRO A 128 29.84 2.76 10.26
C PRO A 128 30.74 2.05 11.28
N THR A 129 30.40 2.07 12.57
CA THR A 129 31.10 1.34 13.63
C THR A 129 30.49 -0.04 13.90
N ALA A 130 29.54 -0.47 13.07
CA ALA A 130 28.74 -1.68 13.22
C ALA A 130 27.86 -1.70 14.48
N THR A 131 27.54 -0.53 15.04
CA THR A 131 26.60 -0.39 16.14
C THR A 131 25.19 -0.28 15.57
N ALA A 132 24.24 -1.02 16.16
CA ALA A 132 22.84 -0.96 15.74
C ALA A 132 22.23 0.41 16.08
N ILE A 133 21.59 1.03 15.10
CA ILE A 133 20.78 2.24 15.26
C ILE A 133 19.36 1.78 15.64
N PRO A 134 18.82 2.19 16.80
CA PRO A 134 17.45 1.86 17.20
C PRO A 134 16.46 2.30 16.13
N THR A 135 15.83 1.30 15.50
CA THR A 135 14.94 1.47 14.34
C THR A 135 13.64 0.75 14.60
N ILE A 136 12.53 1.44 14.42
CA ILE A 136 11.19 0.87 14.40
C ILE A 136 10.72 0.63 12.97
N VAL A 137 9.78 -0.29 12.79
CA VAL A 137 9.10 -0.53 11.51
C VAL A 137 7.81 0.26 11.46
N GLY A 138 7.51 0.84 10.30
CA GLY A 138 6.25 1.55 10.05
C GLY A 138 5.09 0.62 9.73
N ASP A 139 3.98 1.23 9.31
CA ASP A 139 2.73 0.52 9.03
C ASP A 139 2.83 -0.39 7.79
N CYS A 140 2.06 -1.48 7.82
CA CYS A 140 1.84 -2.35 6.66
C CYS A 140 0.85 -1.72 5.67
N PHE A 141 0.91 -2.15 4.41
CA PHE A 141 -0.11 -1.81 3.42
C PHE A 141 -0.98 -3.02 3.07
N SER A 142 -2.24 -2.75 2.73
CA SER A 142 -3.17 -3.74 2.18
C SER A 142 -3.22 -3.62 0.67
N TYR A 143 -3.13 -4.75 -0.04
CA TYR A 143 -3.19 -4.79 -1.49
C TYR A 143 -4.55 -4.32 -2.04
N ASP A 144 -5.65 -4.70 -1.37
CA ASP A 144 -7.02 -4.30 -1.72
C ASP A 144 -7.17 -2.76 -1.76
N SER A 145 -6.50 -2.04 -0.86
CA SER A 145 -6.51 -0.57 -0.85
C SER A 145 -5.92 0.07 -2.11
N LEU A 146 -5.09 -0.65 -2.87
CA LEU A 146 -4.42 -0.15 -4.07
C LEU A 146 -5.28 -0.33 -5.33
N THR A 147 -6.15 -1.34 -5.36
CA THR A 147 -7.01 -1.69 -6.51
C THR A 147 -8.37 -1.00 -6.47
N ASN A 148 -8.76 -0.40 -5.34
CA ASN A 148 -10.08 0.21 -5.15
C ASN A 148 -10.23 1.64 -5.70
N ASN A 149 -9.27 2.14 -6.47
CA ASN A 149 -9.42 3.40 -7.21
C ASN A 149 -9.89 3.14 -8.65
N ALA A 150 -11.18 3.40 -8.86
CA ALA A 150 -11.97 3.28 -10.10
C ALA A 150 -12.42 1.86 -10.50
N SER A 151 -12.99 1.11 -9.56
CA SER A 151 -14.09 0.21 -9.94
C SER A 151 -15.26 1.07 -10.40
N LEU A 152 -15.47 1.17 -11.72
CA LEU A 152 -16.85 1.20 -12.21
C LEU A 152 -17.51 -0.02 -11.57
N GLU A 153 -18.58 0.19 -10.80
CA GLU A 153 -19.33 -0.87 -10.16
C GLU A 153 -19.44 -2.05 -11.13
N GLU A 154 -18.90 -3.19 -10.73
CA GLU A 154 -19.15 -4.45 -11.40
C GLU A 154 -20.68 -4.59 -11.38
N ILE A 155 -21.33 -4.31 -12.53
CA ILE A 155 -22.78 -4.35 -12.63
C ILE A 155 -23.14 -5.76 -12.21
N ASN A 156 -23.73 -5.88 -11.01
CA ASN A 156 -24.28 -7.12 -10.51
C ASN A 156 -25.29 -7.58 -11.55
N TYR A 157 -24.88 -8.51 -12.41
CA TYR A 157 -25.73 -9.12 -13.41
C TYR A 157 -26.70 -10.02 -12.66
N THR A 158 -27.74 -9.41 -12.09
CA THR A 158 -28.95 -10.16 -11.76
C THR A 158 -29.40 -10.81 -13.05
N GLU A 159 -29.53 -12.14 -13.08
CA GLU A 159 -30.03 -12.85 -14.26
C GLU A 159 -31.34 -12.19 -14.73
N LYS A 160 -31.27 -11.42 -15.81
CA LYS A 160 -32.42 -10.70 -16.33
C LYS A 160 -33.38 -11.70 -16.97
N LYS A 161 -34.59 -11.78 -16.43
CA LYS A 161 -35.64 -12.68 -16.88
C LYS A 161 -36.49 -11.98 -17.92
N LEU A 162 -36.66 -12.60 -19.08
CA LEU A 162 -37.54 -12.09 -20.12
C LEU A 162 -38.98 -12.03 -19.61
N VAL A 163 -39.56 -10.84 -19.59
CA VAL A 163 -40.95 -10.62 -19.20
C VAL A 163 -41.84 -10.64 -20.43
N LYS A 164 -41.44 -9.96 -21.50
CA LYS A 164 -42.34 -9.72 -22.64
C LYS A 164 -41.58 -9.48 -23.94
N VAL A 165 -42.20 -9.86 -25.06
CA VAL A 165 -41.73 -9.51 -26.41
C VAL A 165 -42.84 -8.78 -27.15
N VAL A 166 -42.52 -7.59 -27.67
CA VAL A 166 -43.48 -6.74 -28.39
C VAL A 166 -42.92 -6.27 -29.73
N ASP A 167 -43.81 -5.93 -30.67
CA ASP A 167 -43.43 -5.20 -31.88
C ASP A 167 -43.11 -3.73 -31.58
N LEU A 168 -42.64 -2.98 -32.58
CA LEU A 168 -42.32 -1.56 -32.43
C LEU A 168 -43.52 -0.67 -32.07
N LEU A 169 -44.75 -1.20 -32.17
CA LEU A 169 -45.98 -0.51 -31.77
C LEU A 169 -46.48 -0.97 -30.40
N GLY A 170 -45.68 -1.76 -29.67
CA GLY A 170 -46.00 -2.23 -28.32
C GLY A 170 -46.99 -3.40 -28.26
N ARG A 171 -47.29 -4.05 -29.39
CA ARG A 171 -48.23 -5.18 -29.43
C ARG A 171 -47.49 -6.50 -29.23
N GLU A 172 -48.08 -7.40 -28.46
CA GLU A 172 -47.56 -8.76 -28.30
C GLU A 172 -47.71 -9.55 -29.60
N LYS A 173 -46.57 -9.90 -30.20
CA LYS A 173 -46.52 -10.70 -31.42
C LYS A 173 -45.37 -11.69 -31.33
N LYS A 174 -45.57 -12.89 -31.89
CA LYS A 174 -44.51 -13.89 -32.00
C LYS A 174 -43.38 -13.36 -32.88
N PRO A 175 -42.11 -13.53 -32.47
CA PRO A 175 -40.94 -13.14 -33.26
C PRO A 175 -40.97 -13.77 -34.66
N LYS A 176 -40.65 -12.97 -35.67
CA LYS A 176 -40.54 -13.38 -37.07
C LYS A 176 -39.18 -13.00 -37.63
N PRO A 177 -38.60 -13.81 -38.53
CA PRO A 177 -37.33 -13.47 -39.15
C PRO A 177 -37.38 -12.14 -39.91
N ASN A 178 -36.26 -11.43 -39.93
CA ASN A 178 -36.04 -10.13 -40.59
C ASN A 178 -37.02 -9.02 -40.14
N ILE A 179 -37.64 -9.17 -38.96
CA ILE A 179 -38.51 -8.15 -38.35
C ILE A 179 -37.97 -7.83 -36.95
N PRO A 180 -37.82 -6.54 -36.57
CA PRO A 180 -37.36 -6.17 -35.24
C PRO A 180 -38.45 -6.35 -34.18
N PHE A 181 -38.04 -6.87 -33.03
CA PHE A 181 -38.86 -7.01 -31.82
C PHE A 181 -38.13 -6.42 -30.61
N LEU A 182 -38.90 -5.91 -29.65
CA LEU A 182 -38.42 -5.40 -28.37
C LEU A 182 -38.63 -6.46 -27.29
N TYR A 183 -37.57 -6.82 -26.59
CA TYR A 183 -37.52 -7.79 -25.50
C TYR A 183 -37.41 -7.01 -24.20
N ILE A 184 -38.44 -7.09 -23.36
CA ILE A 184 -38.55 -6.37 -22.10
C ILE A 184 -38.22 -7.35 -20.96
N TYR A 185 -37.32 -6.96 -20.08
CA TYR A 185 -36.86 -7.76 -18.96
C TYR A 185 -37.44 -7.27 -17.62
N ASN A 186 -37.31 -8.10 -16.58
CA ASN A 186 -37.83 -7.82 -15.24
C ASN A 186 -37.07 -6.69 -14.50
N ASP A 187 -35.84 -6.39 -14.93
CA ASP A 187 -35.05 -5.25 -14.47
C ASP A 187 -35.46 -3.92 -15.15
N GLY A 188 -36.44 -3.95 -16.06
CA GLY A 188 -36.89 -2.79 -16.83
C GLY A 188 -36.05 -2.51 -18.09
N SER A 189 -34.98 -3.27 -18.34
CA SER A 189 -34.19 -3.13 -19.56
C SER A 189 -34.97 -3.60 -20.80
N VAL A 190 -34.66 -3.01 -21.95
CA VAL A 190 -35.29 -3.36 -23.24
C VAL A 190 -34.22 -3.58 -24.31
N GLU A 191 -34.27 -4.74 -24.97
CA GLU A 191 -33.39 -5.07 -26.09
C GLU A 191 -34.14 -5.15 -27.41
N ARG A 192 -33.60 -4.51 -28.45
CA ARG A 192 -34.12 -4.66 -29.83
C ARG A 192 -33.37 -5.81 -30.53
N LYS A 193 -34.08 -6.87 -30.92
CA LYS A 193 -33.51 -8.02 -31.65
C LYS A 193 -34.17 -8.22 -33.01
N ILE A 194 -33.37 -8.65 -33.99
CA ILE A 194 -33.81 -9.12 -35.31
C ILE A 194 -33.29 -10.55 -35.44
N ILE A 195 -34.20 -11.50 -35.66
CA ILE A 195 -33.83 -12.88 -35.95
C ILE A 195 -33.58 -12.95 -37.46
N LEU A 196 -32.39 -13.33 -37.89
CA LEU A 196 -32.10 -13.52 -39.31
C LEU A 196 -32.49 -14.95 -39.73
N LYS A 197 -32.84 -15.14 -41.02
CA LYS A 197 -33.10 -16.45 -41.62
C LYS A 197 -31.88 -16.91 -42.40
#